data_AF-A0A068VNT8-F1
#
_entry.id   AF-A0A068VNT8-F1
#
_cell.length_a   1.000
_cell.length_b   1.000
_cell.length_c   1.000
_cell.angle_alpha   90.00
_cell.angle_beta   90.00
_cell.angle_gamma   90.00
#
_symmetry.space_group_name_H-M   'P 1'
#
loop_
_entity.id
_entity.type
_entity.pdbx_description
1 polymer ?
#
loop_
_entity_poly.entity_id
_entity_poly.type
_entity_poly.pdbx_seq_one_letter_code
_entity_poly.pdbx_strand_id
1 'polypeptide(L)'
;MAGIKEVFGRKINLSVSAYDTAWVAMVPSRDTPNMPCFPECLDWIVENQHQDGSWGLLPGHPLLVKDKLSCTIACVIALRKWRVGKQSVQRGLNFIGSHGWAATDTDQLCPIGFGILFPAMIKEAIELGLDVPLDPVLVDDMMINQTSVLER
;
A
#
# COMPACT_ATOMS: atom_id res chain seq x y z
N MET A 1 -18.54 17.26 28.73
CA MET A 1 -17.57 17.73 27.72
C MET A 1 -16.17 17.47 28.25
N ALA A 2 -15.41 16.57 27.62
CA ALA A 2 -14.01 16.36 27.98
C ALA A 2 -13.24 17.66 27.64
N GLY A 3 -12.62 18.27 28.63
CA GLY A 3 -11.90 19.54 28.45
C GLY A 3 -10.59 19.34 27.69
N ILE A 4 -10.15 20.33 26.92
CA ILE A 4 -8.89 20.32 26.14
C ILE A 4 -7.68 19.80 26.96
N LYS A 5 -7.66 20.03 28.28
CA LYS A 5 -6.63 19.50 29.19
C LYS A 5 -6.55 17.97 29.24
N GLU A 6 -7.66 17.25 29.08
CA GLU A 6 -7.69 15.78 29.01
C GLU A 6 -7.15 15.25 27.68
N VAL A 7 -7.20 16.04 26.60
CA VAL A 7 -6.67 15.65 25.28
C VAL A 7 -5.14 15.63 25.32
N PHE A 8 -4.50 16.61 25.97
CA PHE A 8 -3.04 16.68 26.09
C PHE A 8 -2.43 15.63 27.03
N GLY A 9 -3.23 15.03 27.94
CA GLY A 9 -2.79 13.95 28.82
C GLY A 9 -2.95 12.54 28.23
N ARG A 10 -3.58 12.40 27.06
CA ARG A 10 -3.82 11.11 26.41
C ARG A 10 -2.72 10.77 25.41
N LYS A 11 -2.40 9.48 25.31
CA LYS A 11 -1.56 8.91 24.25
C LYS A 11 -2.14 9.32 22.89
N ILE A 12 -1.29 9.79 21.98
CA ILE A 12 -1.72 10.25 20.64
C ILE A 12 -2.48 9.11 19.96
N ASN A 13 -3.73 9.39 19.55
CA ASN A 13 -4.55 8.43 18.82
C ASN A 13 -4.39 8.68 17.31
N LEU A 14 -3.44 7.97 16.70
CA LEU A 14 -3.21 7.99 15.25
C LEU A 14 -3.89 6.78 14.61
N SER A 15 -4.46 6.97 13.41
CA SER A 15 -4.94 5.85 12.60
C SER A 15 -3.76 4.97 12.16
N VAL A 16 -3.99 3.66 12.10
CA VAL A 16 -3.00 2.73 11.55
C VAL A 16 -2.80 3.02 10.07
N SER A 17 -1.54 3.13 9.65
CA SER A 17 -1.15 3.25 8.23
C SER A 17 -0.97 1.86 7.65
N ALA A 18 -1.83 1.46 6.71
CA ALA A 18 -1.69 0.16 6.05
C ALA A 18 -0.40 0.07 5.23
N TYR A 19 0.00 1.16 4.58
CA TYR A 19 1.25 1.28 3.85
C TYR A 19 2.46 0.99 4.74
N ASP A 20 2.58 1.69 5.87
CA ASP A 20 3.74 1.52 6.77
C ASP A 20 3.71 0.14 7.45
N THR A 21 2.52 -0.34 7.84
CA THR A 21 2.34 -1.68 8.42
C THR A 21 2.80 -2.77 7.46
N ALA A 22 2.53 -2.63 6.16
CA ALA A 22 3.01 -3.55 5.14
C ALA A 22 4.54 -3.59 5.04
N TRP A 23 5.21 -2.43 5.09
CA TRP A 23 6.67 -2.39 5.08
C TRP A 23 7.29 -2.98 6.35
N VAL A 24 6.68 -2.78 7.51
CA VAL A 24 7.12 -3.45 8.75
C VAL A 24 6.94 -4.96 8.65
N ALA A 25 5.82 -5.43 8.08
CA ALA A 25 5.56 -6.84 7.85
C ALA A 25 6.61 -7.50 6.92
N MET A 26 7.27 -6.73 6.04
CA MET A 26 8.30 -7.25 5.11
C MET A 26 9.63 -7.62 5.79
N VAL A 27 9.86 -7.20 7.04
CA VAL A 27 11.14 -7.40 7.73
C VAL A 27 11.30 -8.88 8.15
N PRO A 28 12.34 -9.59 7.68
CA PRO A 28 12.58 -10.96 8.08
C PRO A 28 13.13 -11.06 9.51
N SER A 29 12.79 -12.14 10.22
CA SER A 29 13.39 -12.45 11.51
C SER A 29 14.90 -12.70 11.35
N ARG A 30 15.67 -12.19 12.32
CA ARG A 30 17.14 -12.37 12.34
C ARG A 30 17.53 -13.82 12.55
N ASP A 31 16.74 -14.55 13.33
CA ASP A 31 17.02 -15.95 13.71
C ASP A 31 16.43 -16.93 12.69
N THR A 32 15.30 -16.56 12.08
CA THR A 32 14.58 -17.39 11.09
C THR A 32 14.21 -16.55 9.86
N PRO A 33 15.10 -16.40 8.87
CA PRO A 33 14.90 -15.49 7.73
C PRO A 33 13.65 -15.77 6.88
N ASN A 34 13.08 -16.98 6.99
CA ASN A 34 11.85 -17.38 6.30
C ASN A 34 10.57 -17.02 7.07
N MET A 35 10.68 -16.31 8.20
CA MET A 35 9.56 -15.85 9.01
C MET A 35 9.59 -14.31 9.15
N PRO A 36 8.42 -13.65 9.28
CA PRO A 36 8.39 -12.23 9.59
C PRO A 36 8.94 -11.97 11.00
N CYS A 37 9.66 -10.86 11.15
CA CYS A 37 10.11 -10.36 12.45
C CYS A 37 8.93 -9.88 13.31
N PHE A 38 7.89 -9.35 12.65
CA PHE A 38 6.67 -8.81 13.27
C PHE A 38 5.43 -9.48 12.67
N PRO A 39 5.07 -10.70 13.10
CA PRO A 39 3.93 -11.43 12.55
C PRO A 39 2.61 -10.69 12.74
N GLU A 40 2.47 -9.88 13.79
CA GLU A 40 1.23 -9.14 14.10
C GLU A 40 0.90 -8.11 13.02
N CYS A 41 1.91 -7.55 12.35
CA CYS A 41 1.70 -6.66 11.21
C CYS A 41 1.09 -7.41 10.03
N LEU A 42 1.49 -8.66 9.81
CA LEU A 42 0.97 -9.49 8.74
C LEU A 42 -0.47 -9.93 9.03
N ASP A 43 -0.76 -10.32 10.28
CA ASP A 43 -2.11 -10.65 10.75
C ASP A 43 -3.05 -9.45 10.58
N TRP A 44 -2.60 -8.25 10.98
CA TRP A 44 -3.37 -7.03 10.80
C TRP A 44 -3.71 -6.77 9.33
N ILE A 45 -2.76 -6.96 8.40
CA ILE A 45 -3.02 -6.78 6.96
C ILE A 45 -4.13 -7.72 6.49
N VAL A 46 -4.09 -8.99 6.89
CA VAL A 46 -5.11 -9.99 6.50
C VAL A 46 -6.50 -9.59 7.02
N GLU A 47 -6.57 -9.11 8.25
CA GLU A 47 -7.84 -8.79 8.93
C GLU A 47 -8.48 -7.45 8.52
N ASN A 48 -7.70 -6.52 7.95
CA ASN A 48 -8.14 -5.15 7.71
C ASN A 48 -8.31 -4.78 6.23
N GLN A 49 -8.47 -5.77 5.34
CA GLN A 49 -8.81 -5.50 3.94
C GLN A 49 -10.25 -4.99 3.81
N HIS A 50 -10.45 -3.91 3.05
CA HIS A 50 -11.78 -3.39 2.77
C HIS A 50 -12.62 -4.33 1.90
N GLN A 51 -13.93 -4.08 1.81
CA GLN A 51 -14.86 -4.89 1.02
C GLN A 51 -14.56 -4.82 -0.49
N ASP A 52 -14.12 -3.66 -0.99
CA ASP A 52 -13.70 -3.43 -2.39
C ASP A 52 -12.35 -4.10 -2.74
N GLY A 53 -11.66 -4.67 -1.74
CA GLY A 53 -10.35 -5.31 -1.90
C GLY A 53 -9.17 -4.37 -1.64
N SER A 54 -9.41 -3.09 -1.35
CA SER A 54 -8.35 -2.14 -1.07
C SER A 54 -7.86 -2.22 0.39
N TRP A 55 -6.69 -1.64 0.64
CA TRP A 55 -6.31 -1.07 1.92
C TRP A 55 -6.15 0.44 1.76
N GLY A 56 -6.21 1.21 2.84
CA GLY A 56 -5.98 2.65 2.82
C GLY A 56 -6.87 3.42 3.80
N LEU A 57 -6.76 4.74 3.77
CA LEU A 57 -7.59 5.60 4.59
C LEU A 57 -8.99 5.74 3.99
N LEU A 58 -9.99 5.87 4.86
CA LEU A 58 -11.37 6.24 4.51
C LEU A 58 -11.91 5.45 3.29
N PRO A 59 -12.35 4.19 3.45
CA PRO A 59 -12.77 3.30 2.37
C PRO A 59 -13.79 3.87 1.37
N GLY A 60 -14.49 4.97 1.67
CA GLY A 60 -15.44 5.61 0.77
C GLY A 60 -15.02 6.96 0.17
N HIS A 61 -13.80 7.47 0.46
CA HIS A 61 -13.43 8.81 0.03
C HIS A 61 -13.01 8.83 -1.46
N PRO A 62 -13.71 9.59 -2.34
CA PRO A 62 -13.53 9.49 -3.79
C PRO A 62 -12.21 10.10 -4.30
N LEU A 63 -11.57 10.97 -3.52
CA LEU A 63 -10.31 11.64 -3.89
C LEU A 63 -9.05 10.97 -3.32
N LEU A 64 -9.19 9.88 -2.56
CA LEU A 64 -8.06 9.18 -1.92
C LEU A 64 -7.69 7.88 -2.65
N VAL A 65 -7.98 7.77 -3.93
CA VAL A 65 -7.73 6.52 -4.67
C VAL A 65 -6.22 6.26 -4.78
N LYS A 66 -5.38 7.29 -4.93
CA LYS A 66 -3.90 7.13 -4.91
C LYS A 66 -3.37 6.59 -3.58
N ASP A 67 -3.94 7.03 -2.45
CA ASP A 67 -3.61 6.46 -1.13
C ASP A 67 -3.96 4.97 -1.07
N LYS A 68 -5.17 4.62 -1.53
CA LYS A 68 -5.60 3.23 -1.59
C LYS A 68 -4.74 2.38 -2.52
N LEU A 69 -4.34 2.90 -3.68
CA LEU A 69 -3.45 2.21 -4.62
C LEU A 69 -2.11 1.89 -3.94
N SER A 70 -1.48 2.89 -3.30
CA SER A 70 -0.23 2.73 -2.57
C SER A 70 -0.33 1.73 -1.41
N CYS A 71 -1.36 1.87 -0.56
CA CYS A 71 -1.58 0.96 0.56
C CYS A 71 -1.84 -0.47 0.06
N THR A 72 -2.67 -0.62 -0.97
CA THR A 72 -3.06 -1.94 -1.49
C THR A 72 -1.87 -2.67 -2.10
N ILE A 73 -1.07 -2.01 -2.94
CA ILE A 73 0.10 -2.68 -3.54
C ILE A 73 1.14 -3.05 -2.48
N ALA A 74 1.37 -2.20 -1.47
CA ALA A 74 2.26 -2.51 -0.36
C ALA A 74 1.78 -3.75 0.43
N CYS A 75 0.50 -3.81 0.79
CA CYS A 75 -0.10 -4.96 1.46
C CYS A 75 -0.02 -6.24 0.62
N VAL A 76 -0.30 -6.13 -0.69
CA VAL A 76 -0.20 -7.26 -1.64
C VAL A 76 1.23 -7.80 -1.71
N ILE A 77 2.22 -6.93 -1.79
CA ILE A 77 3.66 -7.30 -1.76
C ILE A 77 4.00 -8.03 -0.46
N ALA A 78 3.57 -7.51 0.69
CA ALA A 78 3.80 -8.14 2.00
C ALA A 78 3.20 -9.54 2.11
N LEU A 79 1.93 -9.70 1.73
CA LEU A 79 1.26 -11.00 1.71
C LEU A 79 1.95 -11.98 0.75
N ARG A 80 2.36 -11.49 -0.42
CA ARG A 80 3.05 -12.29 -1.45
C ARG A 80 4.41 -12.80 -0.98
N LYS A 81 5.21 -11.95 -0.32
CA LYS A 81 6.53 -12.30 0.22
C LYS A 81 6.45 -13.51 1.13
N TRP A 82 5.47 -13.50 2.04
CA TRP A 82 5.26 -14.56 3.04
C TRP A 82 4.36 -15.71 2.55
N ARG A 83 3.84 -15.63 1.32
CA ARG A 83 2.98 -16.64 0.69
C ARG A 83 1.69 -16.91 1.49
N VAL A 84 1.14 -15.87 2.11
CA VAL A 84 -0.11 -15.93 2.87
C VAL A 84 -1.22 -15.11 2.18
N GLY A 85 -2.47 -15.26 2.62
CA GLY A 85 -3.56 -14.38 2.19
C GLY A 85 -3.84 -14.39 0.69
N LYS A 86 -3.75 -15.55 0.01
CA LYS A 86 -3.93 -15.67 -1.46
C LYS A 86 -5.22 -15.01 -1.97
N GLN A 87 -6.33 -15.13 -1.24
CA GLN A 87 -7.58 -14.47 -1.59
C GLN A 87 -7.48 -12.95 -1.46
N SER A 88 -6.87 -12.45 -0.39
CA SER A 88 -6.65 -11.02 -0.16
C SER A 88 -5.73 -10.42 -1.22
N VAL A 89 -4.68 -11.14 -1.63
CA VAL A 89 -3.81 -10.79 -2.76
C VAL A 89 -4.62 -10.62 -4.04
N GLN A 90 -5.45 -11.61 -4.41
CA GLN A 90 -6.26 -11.54 -5.63
C GLN A 90 -7.25 -10.35 -5.59
N ARG A 91 -7.90 -10.11 -4.45
CA ARG A 91 -8.83 -8.99 -4.29
C ARG A 91 -8.10 -7.64 -4.39
N GLY A 92 -6.90 -7.53 -3.83
CA GLY A 92 -6.06 -6.34 -3.94
C GLY A 92 -5.63 -6.06 -5.37
N LEU A 93 -5.22 -7.09 -6.13
CA LEU A 93 -4.91 -6.95 -7.54
C LEU A 93 -6.13 -6.54 -8.37
N ASN A 94 -7.30 -7.12 -8.11
CA ASN A 94 -8.55 -6.72 -8.77
C ASN A 94 -8.88 -5.25 -8.51
N PHE A 95 -8.67 -4.77 -7.27
CA PHE A 95 -8.85 -3.37 -6.91
C PHE A 95 -7.89 -2.47 -7.72
N ILE A 96 -6.60 -2.82 -7.75
CA ILE A 96 -5.56 -2.07 -8.49
C ILE A 96 -5.93 -1.95 -9.96
N GLY A 97 -6.32 -3.05 -10.61
CA GLY A 97 -6.67 -3.01 -12.03
C GLY A 97 -7.94 -2.22 -12.33
N SER A 98 -8.92 -2.24 -11.42
CA SER A 98 -10.14 -1.45 -11.57
C SER A 98 -9.94 0.05 -11.34
N HIS A 99 -8.86 0.43 -10.63
CA HIS A 99 -8.61 1.81 -10.21
C HIS A 99 -7.30 2.40 -10.72
N GLY A 100 -6.61 1.72 -11.64
CA GLY A 100 -5.34 2.18 -12.20
C GLY A 100 -5.41 3.57 -12.84
N TRP A 101 -6.58 3.94 -13.38
CA TRP A 101 -6.86 5.28 -13.94
C TRP A 101 -6.51 6.43 -12.97
N ALA A 102 -6.67 6.22 -11.67
CA ALA A 102 -6.47 7.25 -10.66
C ALA A 102 -4.99 7.61 -10.46
N ALA A 103 -4.08 6.77 -10.94
CA ALA A 103 -2.66 6.98 -10.72
C ALA A 103 -2.09 8.15 -11.54
N THR A 104 -2.70 8.46 -12.70
CA THR A 104 -2.36 9.63 -13.54
C THR A 104 -3.36 10.77 -13.45
N ASP A 105 -4.52 10.57 -12.81
CA ASP A 105 -5.51 11.62 -12.63
C ASP A 105 -4.98 12.75 -11.72
N THR A 106 -4.95 13.98 -12.24
CA THR A 106 -4.50 15.17 -11.52
C THR A 106 -5.50 15.65 -10.46
N ASP A 107 -6.77 15.27 -10.59
CA ASP A 107 -7.83 15.67 -9.65
C ASP A 107 -7.81 14.81 -8.37
N GLN A 108 -7.10 13.67 -8.39
CA GLN A 108 -6.87 12.84 -7.22
C GLN A 108 -5.80 13.42 -6.30
N LEU A 109 -6.09 13.45 -4.99
CA LEU A 109 -5.13 13.86 -3.98
C LEU A 109 -3.92 12.93 -4.02
N CYS A 110 -2.73 13.54 -4.10
CA CYS A 110 -1.48 12.82 -4.31
C CYS A 110 -0.73 12.67 -2.98
N PRO A 111 -0.55 11.44 -2.46
CA PRO A 111 0.33 11.21 -1.31
C PRO A 111 1.76 11.70 -1.60
N ILE A 112 2.46 12.12 -0.54
CA ILE A 112 3.85 12.54 -0.65
C ILE A 112 4.68 11.40 -1.25
N GLY A 113 5.47 11.72 -2.29
CA GLY A 113 6.35 10.75 -2.94
C GLY A 113 5.64 9.71 -3.82
N PHE A 114 4.32 9.81 -4.06
CA PHE A 114 3.57 8.83 -4.87
C PHE A 114 4.23 8.54 -6.23
N GLY A 115 4.63 9.58 -6.97
CA GLY A 115 5.28 9.43 -8.28
C GLY A 115 6.64 8.75 -8.26
N ILE A 116 7.25 8.57 -7.08
CA ILE A 116 8.51 7.84 -6.90
C ILE A 116 8.23 6.46 -6.29
N LEU A 117 7.38 6.38 -5.27
CA LEU A 117 7.18 5.16 -4.50
C LEU A 117 6.26 4.16 -5.21
N PHE A 118 5.19 4.64 -5.84
CA PHE A 118 4.22 3.77 -6.50
C PHE A 118 4.83 2.98 -7.68
N PRO A 119 5.62 3.58 -8.59
CA PRO A 119 6.28 2.84 -9.65
C PRO A 119 7.31 1.84 -9.10
N ALA A 120 8.08 2.21 -8.06
CA ALA A 120 9.00 1.28 -7.41
C ALA A 120 8.27 0.03 -6.85
N MET A 121 7.10 0.20 -6.24
CA MET A 121 6.31 -0.91 -5.73
C MET A 121 5.75 -1.79 -6.85
N ILE A 122 5.35 -1.23 -7.99
CA ILE A 122 4.94 -2.03 -9.16
C ILE A 122 6.08 -2.94 -9.60
N LYS A 123 7.30 -2.39 -9.70
CA LYS A 123 8.50 -3.17 -10.05
C LYS A 123 8.75 -4.30 -9.04
N GLU A 124 8.73 -4.00 -7.75
CA GLU A 124 8.89 -5.01 -6.68
C GLU A 124 7.83 -6.12 -6.77
N ALA A 125 6.56 -5.76 -7.01
CA ALA A 125 5.49 -6.72 -7.17
C ALA A 125 5.74 -7.69 -8.35
N ILE A 126 6.18 -7.15 -9.50
CA ILE A 126 6.54 -7.93 -10.69
C ILE A 126 7.73 -8.84 -10.39
N GLU A 127 8.77 -8.35 -9.70
CA GLU A 127 9.94 -9.16 -9.31
C GLU A 127 9.57 -10.30 -8.36
N LEU A 128 8.53 -10.13 -7.53
CA LEU A 128 7.94 -11.19 -6.71
C LEU A 128 7.00 -12.15 -7.49
N GLY A 129 6.90 -11.98 -8.81
CA GLY A 129 6.10 -12.80 -9.70
C GLY A 129 4.60 -12.57 -9.55
N LEU A 130 4.18 -11.34 -9.20
CA LEU A 130 2.79 -10.92 -9.29
C LEU A 130 2.50 -10.39 -10.70
N ASP A 131 1.34 -10.77 -11.23
CA ASP A 131 0.77 -10.13 -12.41
C ASP A 131 -0.02 -8.91 -11.95
N VAL A 132 0.55 -7.71 -12.14
CA VAL A 132 -0.05 -6.44 -11.72
C VAL A 132 -0.93 -5.94 -12.86
N PRO A 133 -2.27 -5.90 -12.71
CA PRO A 133 -3.19 -5.64 -13.83
C PRO A 133 -3.31 -4.14 -14.14
N LEU A 134 -2.20 -3.51 -14.52
CA LEU A 134 -2.15 -2.13 -14.97
C LEU A 134 -1.82 -2.08 -16.47
N ASP A 135 -2.23 -1.01 -17.14
CA ASP A 135 -1.86 -0.77 -18.52
C ASP A 135 -0.32 -0.66 -18.63
N PRO A 136 0.36 -1.45 -19.48
CA PRO A 136 1.81 -1.36 -19.63
C PRO A 136 2.30 0.04 -20.01
N VAL A 137 1.57 0.77 -20.85
CA VAL A 137 1.92 2.15 -21.25
C VAL A 137 1.87 3.08 -20.04
N LEU A 138 0.85 2.92 -19.20
CA LEU A 138 0.71 3.67 -17.96
C LEU A 138 1.89 3.39 -17.00
N VAL A 139 2.30 2.12 -16.90
CA VAL A 139 3.44 1.72 -16.07
C VAL A 139 4.74 2.30 -16.62
N ASP A 140 4.96 2.23 -17.93
CA ASP A 140 6.16 2.77 -18.56
C ASP A 140 6.27 4.30 -18.36
N ASP A 141 5.17 5.03 -18.56
CA ASP A 141 5.10 6.48 -18.32
C ASP A 141 5.47 6.82 -16.85
N MET A 142 4.98 6.03 -15.90
CA MET A 142 5.32 6.19 -14.49
C MET A 142 6.80 5.96 -14.19
N MET A 143 7.40 4.94 -14.79
CA MET A 143 8.82 4.61 -14.60
C MET A 143 9.74 5.67 -15.23
N ILE A 144 9.37 6.20 -16.40
CA ILE A 144 10.08 7.31 -17.05
C ILE A 144 10.05 8.55 -16.16
N ASN A 145 8.88 8.92 -15.65
CA ASN A 145 8.72 10.08 -14.77
C ASN A 145 9.52 9.91 -13.47
N GLN A 146 9.50 8.72 -12.86
CA GLN A 146 10.30 8.41 -11.68
C GLN A 146 11.79 8.64 -11.93
N THR A 147 12.31 8.14 -13.06
CA THR A 147 13.73 8.27 -13.42
C THR A 147 14.12 9.73 -13.58
N SER A 148 13.30 10.53 -14.27
CA SER A 148 13.54 11.97 -14.44
C SER A 148 13.55 12.74 -13.10
N VAL A 149 12.78 12.32 -12.11
CA VAL A 149 12.77 12.94 -10.78
C VAL A 149 14.01 12.56 -9.97
N LEU A 150 14.52 11.32 -10.11
CA LEU A 150 15.70 10.83 -9.39
C LEU A 150 17.03 11.38 -9.93
N GLU A 151 17.07 11.81 -11.19
CA GLU A 151 18.27 12.37 -11.83
C GLU A 151 18.45 13.89 -11.58
N ARG A 152 17.57 14.51 -10.80
CA ARG A 152 17.65 15.93 -10.42
C ARG A 152 18.43 16.14 -9.12
#